data_AF-A0A963HDV8-F1
#
_entry.id   AF-A0A963HDV8-F1
#
_cell.length_a   1.000
_cell.length_b   1.000
_cell.length_c   1.000
_cell.angle_alpha   90.00
_cell.angle_beta   90.00
_cell.angle_gamma   90.00
#
_symmetry.space_group_name_H-M   'P 1'
#
loop_
_entity.id
_entity.type
_entity.pdbx_description
1 polymer ?
#
loop_
_entity_poly.entity_id
_entity_poly.type
_entity_poly.pdbx_seq_one_letter_code
_entity_poly.pdbx_strand_id
1 'polypeptide(L)' 'NKDTQELWFELVPFDGGLAQRMSDRAVRVIQATEAGELLPRGFVDPSHFECRFCNWQERCAGAGGVR' A
#
# COMPACT_ATOMS: atom_id res chain seq x y z
N ASN A 1 -25.90 2.92 15.13
CA ASN A 1 -27.23 2.27 15.20
C ASN A 1 -28.14 3.00 14.22
N LYS A 2 -28.79 2.33 13.25
CA LYS A 2 -29.65 3.02 12.27
C LYS A 2 -30.93 3.56 12.90
N ASP A 3 -31.29 3.02 14.06
CA ASP A 3 -32.48 3.38 14.82
C ASP A 3 -32.26 4.65 15.65
N THR A 4 -31.03 4.94 16.10
CA THR A 4 -30.70 6.15 16.88
C THR A 4 -29.86 7.17 16.11
N GLN A 5 -29.27 6.78 14.98
CA GLN A 5 -28.30 7.56 14.20
C GLN A 5 -27.11 8.11 15.01
N GLU A 6 -26.89 7.59 16.21
CA GLU A 6 -25.78 8.03 17.06
C GLU A 6 -24.45 7.61 16.46
N LEU A 7 -23.50 8.55 16.50
CA LEU A 7 -22.13 8.33 16.11
C LEU A 7 -21.39 7.62 17.25
N TRP A 8 -20.75 6.50 16.92
CA TRP A 8 -19.86 5.80 17.83
C TRP A 8 -18.43 6.29 17.61
N PHE A 9 -17.78 6.74 18.69
CA PHE A 9 -16.38 7.14 18.67
C PHE A 9 -15.58 6.12 19.45
N GLU A 10 -14.59 5.53 18.80
CA GLU A 10 -13.64 4.62 19.44
C GLU A 10 -12.39 5.39 19.86
N LEU A 11 -12.06 5.32 21.15
CA LEU A 11 -10.78 5.80 21.64
C LEU A 11 -9.71 4.75 21.32
N VAL A 12 -8.91 5.00 20.30
CA VAL A 12 -7.79 4.14 19.92
C VAL A 12 -6.53 4.60 20.67
N PRO A 13 -5.96 3.79 21.58
CA PRO A 13 -4.74 4.17 22.30
C PRO A 13 -3.53 4.16 21.36
N PHE A 14 -2.52 4.97 21.69
CA PHE A 14 -1.26 4.97 20.95
C PHE A 14 -0.48 3.69 21.21
N ASP A 15 -0.19 2.95 20.13
CA ASP A 15 0.74 1.82 20.14
C ASP A 15 2.08 2.27 19.52
N GLY A 16 3.05 2.59 20.38
CA GLY A 16 4.39 3.01 19.95
C GLY A 16 5.15 1.93 19.19
N GLY A 17 4.91 0.65 19.48
CA GLY A 17 5.53 -0.46 18.76
C GLY A 17 4.97 -0.60 17.34
N LEU A 18 3.66 -0.47 17.18
CA LEU A 18 3.03 -0.40 15.86
C LEU A 18 3.50 0.82 15.08
N ALA A 19 3.53 1.99 15.71
CA ALA A 19 4.00 3.22 15.09
C ALA A 19 5.42 3.05 14.54
N GLN A 20 6.35 2.55 15.35
CA GLN A 20 7.73 2.33 14.90
C GLN A 20 7.81 1.34 13.73
N ARG A 21 7.10 0.21 13.80
CA ARG A 21 7.09 -0.78 12.69
C ARG A 21 6.57 -0.18 11.38
N MET A 22 5.57 0.70 11.45
CA MET A 22 5.02 1.38 10.28
C MET A 22 6.00 2.42 9.73
N SER A 23 6.68 3.17 10.61
CA SER A 23 7.76 4.09 10.21
C SER A 23 8.92 3.35 9.55
N ASP A 24 9.38 2.24 10.11
CA ASP A 24 10.46 1.42 9.54
C ASP A 24 10.08 0.89 8.15
N ARG A 25 8.81 0.50 7.96
CA ARG A 25 8.30 0.09 6.64
C ARG A 25 8.33 1.24 5.64
N ALA A 26 7.97 2.46 6.05
CA ALA A 26 8.01 3.63 5.17
C ALA A 26 9.44 3.97 4.74
N VAL A 27 10.41 3.87 5.65
CA VAL A 27 11.84 4.06 5.34
C VAL A 27 12.28 3.10 4.24
N ARG A 28 11.87 1.82 4.29
CA ARG A 28 12.19 0.84 3.24
C ARG A 28 11.63 1.24 1.87
N VAL A 29 10.43 1.81 1.82
CA VAL A 29 9.84 2.28 0.56
C VAL A 29 10.65 3.42 -0.04
N ILE A 30 11.07 4.38 0.79
CA ILE A 30 11.88 5.52 0.36
C ILE A 30 13.23 5.03 -0.19
N GLN A 31 13.93 4.18 0.56
CA GLN A 31 15.23 3.64 0.15
C GLN A 31 15.15 2.85 -1.16
N ALA A 32 14.14 1.97 -1.30
CA ALA A 32 13.91 1.24 -2.56
C ALA A 32 13.63 2.19 -3.73
N THR A 33 12.86 3.25 -3.49
CA THR A 33 12.57 4.28 -4.51
C THR A 33 13.83 5.01 -4.95
N GLU A 34 14.66 5.44 -4.00
CA GLU A 34 15.95 6.10 -4.28
C GLU A 34 16.92 5.18 -5.03
N ALA A 35 16.89 3.87 -4.75
CA ALA A 35 17.67 2.85 -5.45
C ALA A 35 17.09 2.46 -6.83
N GLY A 36 15.91 2.98 -7.21
CA GLY A 36 15.23 2.61 -8.45
C GLY A 36 14.65 1.18 -8.45
N GLU A 37 14.52 0.57 -7.28
CA GLU A 37 13.99 -0.78 -7.12
C GLU A 37 12.47 -0.80 -7.29
N LEU A 38 11.97 -1.85 -7.95
CA LEU A 38 10.54 -2.13 -7.97
C LEU A 38 10.19 -3.01 -6.77
N LEU A 39 9.36 -2.49 -5.87
CA LEU A 39 8.86 -3.22 -4.71
C LEU A 39 7.95 -4.40 -5.11
N PRO A 40 7.76 -5.39 -4.23
CA PRO A 40 6.87 -6.51 -4.48
C PRO A 40 5.47 -6.07 -4.89
N ARG A 41 4.90 -6.77 -5.88
CA ARG A 41 3.55 -6.49 -6.37
C ARG A 41 2.51 -6.87 -5.32
N GLY A 42 1.44 -6.08 -5.25
CA GLY A 42 0.27 -6.40 -4.41
C GLY A 42 -0.46 -7.67 -4.87
N PHE A 43 -0.48 -7.93 -6.18
CA PHE A 43 -1.14 -9.08 -6.79
C PHE A 43 -0.30 -9.67 -7.93
N VAL A 44 -0.39 -10.99 -8.13
CA VAL A 44 0.37 -11.71 -9.17
C VAL A 44 -0.32 -11.58 -10.53
N ASP A 45 -1.65 -11.65 -10.55
CA ASP A 45 -2.46 -11.57 -11.76
C ASP A 45 -2.68 -10.11 -12.17
N PRO A 46 -2.18 -9.66 -13.33
CA PRO A 46 -2.43 -8.30 -13.83
C PRO A 46 -3.91 -7.99 -14.06
N SER A 47 -4.76 -9.02 -14.22
CA SER A 47 -6.20 -8.86 -14.39
C SER A 47 -6.99 -8.61 -13.10
N HIS A 48 -6.33 -8.70 -11.93
CA HIS A 48 -6.90 -8.35 -10.64
C HIS A 48 -7.46 -6.92 -10.68
N PHE A 49 -8.60 -6.65 -10.04
CA PHE A 49 -9.37 -5.43 -10.31
C PHE A 49 -8.58 -4.14 -10.02
N GLU A 50 -7.77 -4.11 -8.96
CA GLU A 50 -6.87 -3.00 -8.62
C GLU A 50 -5.71 -2.86 -9.62
N CYS A 51 -5.26 -3.94 -10.25
CA CYS A 51 -4.21 -3.92 -11.27
C CYS A 51 -4.74 -3.54 -12.64
N ARG A 52 -5.94 -4.00 -13.01
CA ARG A 52 -6.55 -3.78 -14.33
C ARG A 52 -6.83 -2.31 -14.63
N PHE A 53 -7.11 -1.52 -13.61
CA PHE A 53 -7.34 -0.08 -13.72
C PHE A 53 -6.13 0.77 -13.29
N CYS A 54 -4.97 0.15 -13.07
CA CYS A 54 -3.76 0.83 -12.65
C CYS A 54 -3.01 1.42 -13.85
N ASN A 55 -2.74 2.72 -13.83
CA ASN A 55 -1.93 3.41 -14.86
C ASN A 55 -0.49 2.86 -14.97
N TRP A 56 -0.03 2.08 -13.99
CA TRP A 56 1.33 1.53 -13.92
C TRP A 56 1.37 0.02 -14.16
N GLN A 57 0.28 -0.60 -14.63
CA GLN A 57 0.16 -2.05 -14.80
C GLN A 57 1.30 -2.64 -15.64
N GLU A 58 1.67 -2.00 -16.76
CA GLU A 58 2.73 -2.49 -17.66
C GLU A 58 4.11 -2.50 -16.99
N ARG A 59 4.47 -1.40 -16.29
CA ARG A 59 5.71 -1.27 -15.51
C ARG A 59 5.73 -2.29 -14.37
N CYS A 60 4.62 -2.41 -13.65
CA CYS A 60 4.47 -3.34 -12.53
C CYS A 60 4.58 -4.79 -12.99
N ALA A 61 3.94 -5.16 -14.11
CA ALA A 61 3.95 -6.52 -14.64
C ALA A 61 5.27 -6.92 -15.33
N GLY A 62 6.21 -5.99 -15.52
CA GLY A 62 7.44 -6.23 -16.27
C GLY A 62 7.22 -6.44 -17.77
N ALA A 63 6.02 -6.12 -18.28
CA ALA A 63 5.66 -6.22 -19.69
C ALA A 63 6.15 -5.02 -20.51
N GLY A 64 6.38 -3.87 -19.85
CA GLY A 64 7.05 -2.70 -20.41
C GLY A 64 8.54 -2.73 -20.08
N GLY A 65 9.33 -3.51 -20.82
CA GLY A 65 10.76 -3.56 -20.63
C GLY A 65 11.44 -2.28 -21.11
N VAL A 66 11.67 -1.30 -20.22
CA VAL A 66 12.82 -0.39 -20.24
C VAL A 66 13.13 0.01 -18.79
N ARG A 67 14.41 -0.11 -18.42
CA ARG A 67 15.01 0.48 -17.22
C ARG A 67 15.30 1.95 -17.46
#